data_AF-A0A7X3QB20-F1
#
_entry.id   AF-A0A7X3QB20-F1
#
_cell.length_a   1.000
_cell.length_b   1.000
_cell.length_c   1.000
_cell.angle_alpha   90.00
_cell.angle_beta   90.00
_cell.angle_gamma   90.00
#
_symmetry.space_group_name_H-M   'P 1'
#
loop_
_entity.id
_entity.type
_entity.pdbx_description
1 polymer ?
#
loop_
_entity_poly.entity_id
_entity_poly.type
_entity_poly.pdbx_seq_one_letter_code
_entity_poly.pdbx_strand_id
1 'polypeptide(L)'
;MVDPPDGQVPPLTEEAQRRRVIGTVNRDRLELSYDTWEDLSAWDRCITRGIPGSMFPTFYNNNYQILQVPGYVVILYEMIHDARIIPVDDRPPLPGSMRQWMGDSRGYWDGDALVVEVGNYTDKTIIHPTRGTPSQFQHSRDLRVVERFTRVDPTTVEYQVTIQDPSTFTSDWTVVIPMSTEGAPTEILEYACQEGQQAVRNILSGARAQERRAAEAAR
;
A
#
# COMPACT_ATOMS: atom_id res chain seq x y z
N MET A 1 5.56 -5.82 -14.05
CA MET A 1 4.75 -4.76 -14.67
C MET A 1 4.43 -5.17 -16.10
N VAL A 2 3.22 -4.89 -16.56
CA VAL A 2 2.75 -5.28 -17.90
C VAL A 2 2.31 -4.08 -18.73
N ASP A 3 1.97 -2.96 -18.09
CA ASP A 3 1.65 -1.69 -18.72
C ASP A 3 2.20 -0.56 -17.84
N PRO A 4 2.97 0.42 -18.38
CA PRO A 4 3.43 0.51 -19.76
C PRO A 4 4.33 -0.66 -20.21
N PRO A 5 4.41 -0.97 -21.52
CA PRO A 5 5.19 -2.10 -22.06
C PRO A 5 6.70 -2.00 -21.82
N ASP A 6 7.22 -0.81 -21.53
CA ASP A 6 8.64 -0.59 -21.22
C ASP A 6 9.03 -1.11 -19.82
N GLY A 7 8.06 -1.54 -19.03
CA GLY A 7 8.29 -2.04 -17.68
C GLY A 7 8.82 -0.97 -16.73
N GLN A 8 8.57 0.32 -16.99
CA GLN A 8 8.83 1.43 -16.07
C GLN A 8 7.56 2.08 -15.51
N VAL A 9 7.61 2.46 -14.23
CA VAL A 9 6.49 3.19 -13.60
C VAL A 9 6.42 4.55 -14.31
N PRO A 10 5.23 5.03 -14.72
CA PRO A 10 5.11 6.30 -15.39
C PRO A 10 5.74 7.45 -14.58
N PRO A 11 6.32 8.46 -15.24
CA PRO A 11 6.85 9.62 -14.55
C PRO A 11 5.83 10.28 -13.62
N LEU A 12 6.33 10.86 -12.53
CA LEU A 12 5.51 11.65 -11.63
C LEU A 12 5.14 12.99 -12.27
N THR A 13 3.92 13.46 -12.03
CA THR A 13 3.50 14.83 -12.39
C THR A 13 4.31 15.89 -11.64
N GLU A 14 4.37 17.12 -12.15
CA GLU A 14 5.05 18.21 -11.44
C GLU A 14 4.47 18.45 -10.03
N GLU A 15 3.16 18.30 -9.88
CA GLU A 15 2.50 18.39 -8.58
C GLU A 15 3.01 17.29 -7.63
N ALA A 16 3.02 16.04 -8.07
CA ALA A 16 3.47 14.92 -7.24
C ALA A 16 4.96 15.01 -6.88
N GLN A 17 5.79 15.56 -7.77
CA GLN A 17 7.21 15.78 -7.49
C GLN A 17 7.43 16.78 -6.35
N ARG A 18 6.52 17.75 -6.16
CA ARG A 18 6.55 18.74 -5.08
C ARG A 18 5.81 18.28 -3.83
N ARG A 19 5.02 17.20 -3.92
CA ARG A 19 4.28 16.65 -2.79
C ARG A 19 5.28 16.13 -1.75
N ARG A 20 5.05 16.48 -0.50
CA ARG A 20 5.79 15.92 0.61
C ARG A 20 5.63 14.39 0.60
N VAL A 21 6.75 13.68 0.64
CA VAL A 21 6.74 12.22 0.75
C VAL A 21 6.72 11.85 2.23
N ILE A 22 5.78 10.98 2.61
CA ILE A 22 5.71 10.40 3.96
C ILE A 22 6.59 9.14 3.97
N GLY A 23 7.44 8.97 4.98
CA GLY A 23 8.21 7.75 5.19
C GLY A 23 9.73 7.94 5.26
N THR A 24 10.41 6.85 5.66
CA THR A 24 11.82 6.86 6.09
C THR A 24 12.81 6.35 5.03
N VAL A 25 12.33 5.81 3.91
CA VAL A 25 13.15 4.94 3.03
C VAL A 25 13.65 5.65 1.76
N ASN A 26 13.15 6.84 1.44
CA ASN A 26 13.56 7.56 0.22
C ASN A 26 14.77 8.48 0.48
N ARG A 27 15.97 7.87 0.61
CA ARG A 27 17.23 8.56 0.96
C ARG A 27 17.68 9.63 -0.03
N ASP A 28 17.24 9.54 -1.28
CA ASP A 28 17.74 10.39 -2.37
C ASP A 28 16.84 11.60 -2.69
N ARG A 29 15.63 11.66 -2.12
CA ARG A 29 14.63 12.72 -2.43
C ARG A 29 14.20 13.59 -1.25
N LEU A 30 14.71 13.38 -0.04
CA LEU A 30 14.08 13.97 1.15
C LEU A 30 15.04 14.83 1.98
N GLU A 31 14.68 16.11 2.11
CA GLU A 31 14.69 16.75 3.43
C GLU A 31 13.74 15.94 4.33
N LEU A 32 14.23 14.82 4.87
CA LEU A 32 13.47 13.99 5.81
C LEU A 32 13.16 14.85 7.03
N SER A 33 11.90 15.29 7.14
CA SER A 33 11.43 15.95 8.36
C SER A 33 10.97 14.86 9.34
N TYR A 34 11.37 15.04 10.59
CA TYR A 34 11.06 14.17 11.72
C TYR A 34 10.49 15.03 12.86
N ASP A 35 9.66 15.99 12.48
CA ASP A 35 9.07 16.99 13.38
C ASP A 35 7.84 16.46 14.08
N THR A 36 7.11 15.57 13.41
CA THR A 36 5.95 14.89 13.95
C THR A 36 5.95 13.40 13.58
N TRP A 37 5.20 12.62 14.33
CA TRP A 37 4.97 11.21 14.01
C TRP A 37 4.27 11.04 12.66
N GLU A 38 3.56 12.05 12.15
CA GLU A 38 2.94 12.02 10.81
C GLU A 38 3.95 12.00 9.66
N ASP A 39 5.21 12.31 9.95
CA ASP A 39 6.26 12.29 8.93
C ASP A 39 6.78 10.87 8.66
N LEU A 40 6.45 9.94 9.56
CA LEU A 40 6.71 8.50 9.41
C LEU A 40 5.54 7.83 8.68
N SER A 41 5.84 6.81 7.87
CA SER A 41 4.81 6.13 7.09
C SER A 41 3.77 5.46 7.99
N ALA A 42 2.56 5.26 7.45
CA ALA A 42 1.53 4.46 8.13
C ALA A 42 2.04 3.06 8.49
N TRP A 43 2.99 2.53 7.72
CA TRP A 43 3.64 1.26 7.99
C TRP A 43 4.60 1.34 9.20
N ASP A 44 5.48 2.34 9.27
CA ASP A 44 6.40 2.57 10.41
C ASP A 44 5.66 2.72 11.74
N ARG A 45 4.42 3.21 11.65
CA ARG A 45 3.51 3.46 12.77
C ARG A 45 2.53 2.32 13.04
N CYS A 46 2.69 1.20 12.33
CA CYS A 46 1.91 -0.01 12.52
C CYS A 46 0.39 0.18 12.31
N ILE A 47 -0.01 1.05 11.39
CA ILE A 47 -1.42 1.36 11.09
C ILE A 47 -1.93 0.52 9.93
N THR A 48 -1.32 0.65 8.76
CA THR A 48 -1.65 -0.11 7.55
C THR A 48 -0.54 0.07 6.52
N ARG A 49 -0.45 -0.84 5.54
CA ARG A 49 0.29 -0.57 4.28
C ARG A 49 -0.60 0.02 3.18
N GLY A 50 -1.92 0.09 3.40
CA GLY A 50 -2.89 0.58 2.43
C GLY A 50 -3.04 -0.35 1.22
N ILE A 51 -3.92 0.00 0.28
CA ILE A 51 -4.06 -0.71 -1.00
C ILE A 51 -3.55 0.19 -2.13
N PRO A 52 -2.70 -0.30 -3.06
CA PRO A 52 -2.29 -1.70 -3.24
C PRO A 52 -1.06 -2.10 -2.40
N GLY A 53 -0.60 -1.26 -1.47
CA GLY A 53 0.61 -1.50 -0.67
C GLY A 53 0.64 -2.85 0.03
N SER A 54 -0.45 -3.29 0.67
CA SER A 54 -0.56 -4.58 1.37
C SER A 54 -0.57 -5.79 0.42
N MET A 55 -0.92 -5.62 -0.86
CA MET A 55 -0.91 -6.69 -1.87
C MET A 55 0.46 -6.85 -2.56
N PHE A 56 1.36 -5.87 -2.44
CA PHE A 56 2.67 -5.93 -3.06
C PHE A 56 3.69 -6.70 -2.20
N PRO A 57 4.35 -7.74 -2.76
CA PRO A 57 5.17 -8.69 -2.01
C PRO A 57 6.52 -8.07 -1.61
N THR A 58 6.80 -7.92 -0.32
CA THR A 58 8.08 -7.43 0.21
C THR A 58 9.12 -8.53 0.39
N PHE A 59 10.19 -8.25 1.13
CA PHE A 59 11.21 -9.23 1.48
C PHE A 59 10.72 -10.26 2.52
N TYR A 60 9.63 -9.98 3.23
CA TYR A 60 9.12 -10.80 4.33
C TYR A 60 7.59 -10.66 4.49
N ASN A 61 6.93 -11.71 4.99
CA ASN A 61 5.49 -11.76 5.30
C ASN A 61 4.52 -11.37 4.17
N ASN A 62 4.57 -12.15 3.09
CA ASN A 62 3.74 -11.92 1.90
C ASN A 62 2.61 -12.94 1.75
N ASN A 63 2.23 -13.62 2.84
CA ASN A 63 1.14 -14.57 2.78
C ASN A 63 -0.20 -13.86 2.92
N TYR A 64 -1.18 -14.36 2.16
CA TYR A 64 -2.55 -13.88 2.17
C TYR A 64 -3.49 -15.06 2.39
N GLN A 65 -4.53 -14.84 3.19
CA GLN A 65 -5.62 -15.79 3.34
C GLN A 65 -6.86 -15.16 2.76
N ILE A 66 -7.37 -15.76 1.68
CA ILE A 66 -8.56 -15.29 0.98
C ILE A 66 -9.73 -16.16 1.42
N LEU A 67 -10.71 -15.54 2.06
CA LEU A 67 -11.91 -16.18 2.57
C LEU A 67 -13.10 -15.69 1.75
N GLN A 68 -13.95 -16.61 1.32
CA GLN A 68 -15.22 -16.28 0.68
C GLN A 68 -16.35 -16.60 1.65
N VAL A 69 -17.20 -15.61 1.91
CA VAL A 69 -18.41 -15.76 2.74
C VAL A 69 -19.58 -15.13 2.00
N PRO A 70 -20.84 -15.47 2.33
CA PRO A 70 -21.99 -14.87 1.66
C PRO A 70 -21.93 -13.33 1.67
N GLY A 71 -21.88 -12.73 0.48
CA GLY A 71 -21.85 -11.27 0.28
C GLY A 71 -20.47 -10.61 0.42
N TYR A 72 -19.41 -11.33 0.79
CA TYR A 72 -18.07 -10.73 0.95
C TYR A 72 -16.94 -11.66 0.53
N VAL A 73 -15.87 -11.06 0.04
CA VAL A 73 -14.53 -11.65 0.02
C VAL A 73 -13.71 -10.95 1.10
N VAL A 74 -13.01 -11.71 1.92
CA VAL A 74 -12.13 -11.17 2.97
C VAL A 74 -10.70 -11.59 2.67
N ILE A 75 -9.77 -10.63 2.68
CA ILE A 75 -8.35 -10.89 2.54
C ILE A 75 -7.68 -10.54 3.87
N LEU A 76 -7.12 -11.55 4.54
CA LEU A 76 -6.24 -11.37 5.68
C LEU A 76 -4.81 -11.27 5.17
N TYR A 77 -4.12 -10.20 5.57
CA TYR A 77 -2.72 -9.97 5.25
C TYR A 77 -1.86 -10.44 6.42
N GLU A 78 -0.85 -11.27 6.16
CA GLU A 78 0.12 -11.65 7.19
C GLU A 78 0.82 -10.41 7.75
N MET A 79 1.19 -9.45 6.90
CA MET A 79 1.84 -8.22 7.33
C MET A 79 0.83 -7.17 7.81
N ILE A 80 1.13 -6.53 8.95
CA ILE A 80 0.39 -5.38 9.49
C ILE A 80 -1.05 -5.68 9.94
N HIS A 81 -1.36 -6.94 10.27
CA HIS A 81 -2.63 -7.38 10.88
C HIS A 81 -3.91 -6.87 10.18
N ASP A 82 -3.78 -6.46 8.91
CA ASP A 82 -4.88 -5.91 8.13
C ASP A 82 -5.84 -7.05 7.73
N ALA A 83 -7.13 -6.78 7.84
CA ALA A 83 -8.18 -7.62 7.27
C ALA A 83 -9.06 -6.75 6.38
N ARG A 84 -9.00 -6.98 5.07
CA ARG A 84 -9.78 -6.23 4.09
C ARG A 84 -11.07 -6.97 3.80
N ILE A 85 -12.19 -6.30 4.06
CA ILE A 85 -13.53 -6.79 3.76
C ILE A 85 -13.97 -6.16 2.44
N ILE A 86 -14.26 -7.00 1.44
CA ILE A 86 -14.66 -6.62 0.10
C ILE A 86 -16.11 -7.08 -0.12
N PRO A 87 -17.10 -6.18 0.01
CA PRO A 87 -18.46 -6.46 -0.41
C PRO A 87 -18.50 -6.85 -1.89
N VAL A 88 -19.19 -7.94 -2.20
CA VAL A 88 -19.40 -8.44 -3.58
C VAL A 88 -20.87 -8.38 -4.00
N ASP A 89 -21.59 -7.41 -3.43
CA ASP A 89 -22.99 -7.12 -3.75
C ASP A 89 -23.13 -5.72 -4.36
N ASP A 90 -24.33 -5.39 -4.84
CA ASP A 90 -24.60 -4.15 -5.57
C ASP A 90 -24.77 -2.92 -4.67
N ARG A 91 -24.25 -2.96 -3.43
CA ARG A 91 -24.39 -1.82 -2.52
C ARG A 91 -23.50 -0.66 -2.99
N PRO A 92 -23.95 0.60 -2.87
CA PRO A 92 -23.18 1.74 -3.35
C PRO A 92 -21.87 1.93 -2.58
N PRO A 93 -20.84 2.52 -3.23
CA PRO A 93 -19.63 2.93 -2.54
C PRO A 93 -19.91 4.03 -1.51
N LEU A 94 -18.97 4.23 -0.59
CA LEU A 94 -19.05 5.31 0.38
C LEU A 94 -19.12 6.68 -0.35
N PRO A 95 -19.87 7.67 0.17
CA PRO A 95 -19.82 9.02 -0.35
C PRO A 95 -18.39 9.57 -0.31
N GLY A 96 -18.02 10.38 -1.30
CA GLY A 96 -16.66 10.89 -1.48
C GLY A 96 -16.11 11.76 -0.33
N SER A 97 -16.95 12.15 0.64
CA SER A 97 -16.54 12.81 1.88
C SER A 97 -15.97 11.84 2.92
N MET A 98 -16.31 10.55 2.84
CA MET A 98 -15.80 9.51 3.72
C MET A 98 -14.61 8.82 3.06
N ARG A 99 -13.44 8.95 3.69
CA ARG A 99 -12.17 8.43 3.20
C ARG A 99 -11.57 7.44 4.18
N GLN A 100 -10.97 6.37 3.66
CA GLN A 100 -10.41 5.27 4.44
C GLN A 100 -8.93 5.06 4.09
N TRP A 101 -8.17 4.50 5.03
CA TRP A 101 -6.74 4.24 4.85
C TRP A 101 -6.46 3.18 3.78
N MET A 102 -7.26 2.10 3.76
CA MET A 102 -7.20 1.06 2.74
C MET A 102 -8.09 1.32 1.52
N GLY A 103 -8.77 2.47 1.48
CA GLY A 103 -9.83 2.76 0.51
C GLY A 103 -11.11 1.95 0.74
N ASP A 104 -12.17 2.35 0.04
CA ASP A 104 -13.45 1.63 0.00
C ASP A 104 -13.43 0.65 -1.17
N SER A 105 -13.53 -0.65 -0.88
CA SER A 105 -13.45 -1.72 -1.87
C SER A 105 -14.83 -2.20 -2.30
N ARG A 106 -15.03 -2.43 -3.60
CA ARG A 106 -16.26 -2.99 -4.18
C ARG A 106 -15.89 -4.07 -5.18
N GLY A 107 -16.32 -5.29 -4.89
CA GLY A 107 -16.04 -6.45 -5.73
C GLY A 107 -17.22 -6.84 -6.60
N TYR A 108 -16.95 -7.43 -7.75
CA TYR A 108 -17.93 -8.11 -8.57
C TYR A 108 -17.25 -9.24 -9.36
N TRP A 109 -18.05 -10.20 -9.85
CA TRP A 109 -17.54 -11.31 -10.64
C TRP A 109 -17.68 -11.00 -12.13
N ASP A 110 -16.57 -11.14 -12.87
CA ASP A 110 -16.51 -11.09 -14.33
C ASP A 110 -16.05 -12.46 -14.84
N GLY A 111 -17.02 -13.31 -15.16
CA GLY A 111 -16.78 -14.74 -15.36
C GLY A 111 -16.22 -15.38 -14.09
N ASP A 112 -15.06 -16.02 -14.21
CA ASP A 112 -14.37 -16.69 -13.10
C ASP A 112 -13.39 -15.76 -12.34
N ALA A 113 -13.30 -14.49 -12.71
CA ALA A 113 -12.42 -13.52 -12.08
C ALA A 113 -13.18 -12.62 -11.10
N LEU A 114 -12.61 -12.43 -9.91
CA LEU A 114 -13.05 -11.38 -9.00
C LEU A 114 -12.39 -10.07 -9.44
N VAL A 115 -13.19 -9.09 -9.81
CA VAL A 115 -12.73 -7.71 -10.04
C VAL A 115 -13.06 -6.89 -8.81
N VAL A 116 -12.12 -6.09 -8.34
CA VAL A 116 -12.29 -5.21 -7.18
C VAL A 116 -11.89 -3.80 -7.55
N GLU A 117 -12.85 -2.88 -7.47
CA GLU A 117 -12.62 -1.45 -7.61
C GLU A 117 -12.42 -0.84 -6.23
N VAL A 118 -11.44 0.05 -6.11
CA VAL A 118 -11.10 0.69 -4.84
C VAL A 118 -10.99 2.19 -5.05
N GLY A 119 -11.68 2.93 -4.19
CA GLY A 119 -11.65 4.38 -4.17
C GLY A 119 -11.64 4.94 -2.76
N ASN A 120 -12.04 6.19 -2.61
CA ASN A 120 -12.22 6.85 -1.31
C ASN A 120 -10.99 6.75 -0.39
N TYR A 121 -9.80 6.89 -0.95
CA TYR A 121 -8.56 6.87 -0.18
C TYR A 121 -8.36 8.16 0.62
N THR A 122 -7.76 8.01 1.80
CA THR A 122 -6.96 9.10 2.40
C THR A 122 -5.68 9.32 1.60
N ASP A 123 -4.94 10.38 1.88
CA ASP A 123 -3.60 10.65 1.34
C ASP A 123 -2.48 10.27 2.33
N LYS A 124 -2.77 9.37 3.28
CA LYS A 124 -1.88 9.06 4.40
C LYS A 124 -1.10 7.74 4.24
N THR A 125 -1.28 7.05 3.14
CA THR A 125 -0.55 5.83 2.76
C THR A 125 0.34 6.08 1.55
N ILE A 126 1.17 5.10 1.21
CA ILE A 126 2.11 5.19 0.09
C ILE A 126 1.91 3.98 -0.82
N ILE A 127 2.21 4.14 -2.10
CA ILE A 127 2.33 3.02 -3.03
C ILE A 127 3.77 2.54 -2.97
N HIS A 128 3.94 1.27 -2.62
CA HIS A 128 5.24 0.63 -2.40
C HIS A 128 5.44 -0.57 -3.35
N PRO A 129 5.71 -0.33 -4.64
CA PRO A 129 5.96 -1.43 -5.58
C PRO A 129 7.26 -2.14 -5.18
N THR A 130 7.24 -3.46 -5.19
CA THR A 130 8.38 -4.29 -4.80
C THR A 130 9.08 -4.90 -6.00
N ARG A 131 10.42 -4.97 -5.89
CA ARG A 131 11.46 -5.20 -6.91
C ARG A 131 11.82 -3.98 -7.75
N GLY A 132 13.11 -3.62 -7.69
CA GLY A 132 13.80 -2.79 -8.69
C GLY A 132 13.48 -1.30 -8.70
N THR A 133 12.46 -0.83 -7.99
CA THR A 133 12.14 0.59 -7.88
C THR A 133 12.57 1.12 -6.51
N PRO A 134 13.55 2.03 -6.43
CA PRO A 134 13.97 2.65 -5.17
C PRO A 134 12.94 3.63 -4.59
N SER A 135 11.76 3.79 -5.21
CA SER A 135 10.87 4.90 -4.96
C SER A 135 9.53 4.45 -4.38
N GLN A 136 9.29 4.87 -3.14
CA GLN A 136 7.95 4.95 -2.55
C GLN A 136 7.22 6.15 -3.17
N PHE A 137 5.97 5.97 -3.58
CA PHE A 137 5.18 7.03 -4.19
C PHE A 137 4.07 7.49 -3.23
N GLN A 138 4.08 8.78 -2.88
CA GLN A 138 2.97 9.39 -2.17
C GLN A 138 1.82 9.60 -3.14
N HIS A 139 0.78 8.78 -3.02
CA HIS A 139 -0.42 8.91 -3.83
C HIS A 139 -1.29 10.08 -3.36
N SER A 140 -2.22 10.48 -4.21
CA SER A 140 -3.21 11.51 -3.94
C SER A 140 -4.52 10.90 -3.39
N ARG A 141 -5.50 11.76 -3.08
CA ARG A 141 -6.87 11.33 -2.75
C ARG A 141 -7.68 10.90 -3.99
N ASP A 142 -7.16 11.16 -5.17
CA ASP A 142 -7.78 10.79 -6.44
C ASP A 142 -7.41 9.38 -6.89
N LEU A 143 -6.52 8.71 -6.13
CA LEU A 143 -6.17 7.31 -6.36
C LEU A 143 -7.43 6.45 -6.55
N ARG A 144 -7.43 5.69 -7.63
CA ARG A 144 -8.32 4.57 -7.90
C ARG A 144 -7.45 3.37 -8.23
N VAL A 145 -7.91 2.22 -7.77
CA VAL A 145 -7.24 0.95 -8.00
C VAL A 145 -8.26 -0.03 -8.53
N VAL A 146 -7.90 -0.73 -9.60
CA VAL A 146 -8.71 -1.81 -10.16
C VAL A 146 -7.88 -3.09 -10.08
N GLU A 147 -8.32 -4.01 -9.24
CA GLU A 147 -7.71 -5.31 -9.03
C GLU A 147 -8.51 -6.39 -9.75
N ARG A 148 -7.83 -7.39 -10.29
CA ARG A 148 -8.43 -8.58 -10.87
C ARG A 148 -7.71 -9.81 -10.34
N PHE A 149 -8.47 -10.71 -9.73
CA PHE A 149 -7.99 -11.99 -9.23
C PHE A 149 -8.54 -13.10 -10.12
N THR A 150 -7.67 -13.74 -10.89
CA THR A 150 -8.04 -14.83 -11.79
C THR A 150 -7.35 -16.11 -11.35
N ARG A 151 -8.10 -17.17 -11.04
CA ARG A 151 -7.49 -18.48 -10.80
C ARG A 151 -7.06 -19.08 -12.13
N VAL A 152 -5.75 -19.21 -12.35
CA VAL A 152 -5.20 -19.67 -13.64
C VAL A 152 -4.89 -21.17 -13.65
N ASP A 153 -4.71 -21.77 -12.46
CA ASP A 153 -4.52 -23.21 -12.28
C ASP A 153 -4.93 -23.64 -10.84
N PRO A 154 -4.78 -24.92 -10.44
CA PRO A 154 -5.18 -25.38 -9.11
C PRO A 154 -4.47 -24.69 -7.94
N THR A 155 -3.26 -24.17 -8.11
CA THR A 155 -2.42 -23.61 -7.04
C THR A 155 -2.13 -22.11 -7.22
N THR A 156 -2.46 -21.52 -8.36
CA THR A 156 -2.11 -20.13 -8.71
C THR A 156 -3.31 -19.24 -8.96
N VAL A 157 -3.29 -18.08 -8.31
CA VAL A 157 -4.15 -16.92 -8.63
C VAL A 157 -3.28 -15.84 -9.25
N GLU A 158 -3.58 -15.45 -10.48
CA GLU A 158 -3.00 -14.27 -11.10
C GLU A 158 -3.70 -13.03 -10.53
N TYR A 159 -2.93 -12.20 -9.83
CA TYR A 159 -3.37 -10.91 -9.34
C TYR A 159 -2.87 -9.80 -10.27
N GLN A 160 -3.78 -9.18 -10.98
CA GLN A 160 -3.53 -7.99 -11.79
C GLN A 160 -4.04 -6.76 -11.04
N VAL A 161 -3.27 -5.68 -11.03
CA VAL A 161 -3.68 -4.42 -10.42
C VAL A 161 -3.31 -3.25 -11.31
N THR A 162 -4.30 -2.41 -11.60
CA THR A 162 -4.17 -1.15 -12.32
C THR A 162 -4.25 -0.01 -11.33
N ILE A 163 -3.29 0.92 -11.40
CA ILE A 163 -3.19 2.09 -10.53
C ILE A 163 -3.50 3.32 -11.37
N GLN A 164 -4.51 4.08 -10.94
CA GLN A 164 -5.01 5.25 -11.61
C GLN A 164 -4.96 6.43 -10.64
N ASP A 165 -4.00 7.32 -10.82
CA ASP A 165 -3.85 8.51 -9.98
C ASP A 165 -3.27 9.65 -10.82
N PRO A 166 -4.13 10.39 -11.55
CA PRO A 166 -3.67 11.43 -12.48
C PRO A 166 -3.01 12.62 -11.77
N SER A 167 -3.26 12.78 -10.46
CA SER A 167 -2.61 13.78 -9.62
C SER A 167 -1.21 13.33 -9.17
N THR A 168 -0.83 12.07 -9.44
CA THR A 168 0.48 11.51 -9.09
C THR A 168 1.31 11.09 -10.30
N PHE A 169 0.73 10.33 -11.23
CA PHE A 169 1.41 9.76 -12.39
C PHE A 169 0.92 10.40 -13.69
N THR A 170 1.79 10.45 -14.71
CA THR A 170 1.42 10.97 -16.04
C THR A 170 0.49 10.05 -16.82
N SER A 171 0.39 8.78 -16.43
CA SER A 171 -0.54 7.80 -16.98
C SER A 171 -0.84 6.71 -15.95
N ASP A 172 -1.90 5.96 -16.18
CA ASP A 172 -2.20 4.73 -15.44
C ASP A 172 -1.09 3.69 -15.70
N TRP A 173 -0.99 2.69 -14.81
CA TRP A 173 -0.05 1.58 -14.97
C TRP A 173 -0.55 0.31 -14.30
N THR A 174 -0.12 -0.83 -14.81
CA THR A 174 -0.62 -2.16 -14.44
C THR A 174 0.50 -3.13 -14.11
N VAL A 175 0.35 -3.83 -12.99
CA VAL A 175 1.25 -4.91 -12.57
C VAL A 175 0.47 -6.21 -12.46
N VAL A 176 1.10 -7.31 -12.90
CA VAL A 176 0.62 -8.67 -12.68
C VAL A 176 1.59 -9.38 -11.73
N ILE A 177 1.03 -10.05 -10.73
CA ILE A 177 1.75 -10.77 -9.68
C ILE A 177 1.09 -12.15 -9.52
N PRO A 178 1.80 -13.25 -9.82
CA PRO A 178 1.28 -14.58 -9.53
C PRO A 178 1.34 -14.82 -8.02
N MET A 179 0.22 -15.25 -7.44
CA MET A 179 0.12 -15.72 -6.06
C MET A 179 -0.06 -17.23 -6.08
N SER A 180 0.84 -17.96 -5.43
CA SER A 180 0.80 -19.43 -5.40
C SER A 180 0.57 -19.95 -3.99
N THR A 181 -0.18 -21.04 -3.88
CA THR A 181 -0.29 -21.84 -2.65
C THR A 181 0.92 -22.75 -2.45
N GLU A 182 1.77 -22.92 -3.46
CA GLU A 182 2.98 -23.74 -3.35
C GLU A 182 4.00 -23.08 -2.43
N GLY A 183 4.37 -23.77 -1.35
CA GLY A 183 5.25 -23.21 -0.32
C GLY A 183 4.59 -22.20 0.60
N ALA A 184 3.28 -21.94 0.43
CA ALA A 184 2.52 -21.16 1.39
C ALA A 184 2.38 -21.91 2.72
N PRO A 185 2.43 -21.22 3.87
CA PRO A 185 2.21 -21.84 5.17
C PRO A 185 0.75 -22.30 5.28
N THR A 186 0.51 -23.29 6.14
CA THR A 186 -0.85 -23.78 6.43
C THR A 186 -1.70 -22.77 7.19
N GLU A 187 -1.04 -21.87 7.93
CA GLU A 187 -1.66 -20.85 8.76
C GLU A 187 -0.89 -19.54 8.59
N ILE A 188 -1.60 -18.42 8.65
CA ILE A 188 -0.97 -17.11 8.74
C ILE A 188 -0.52 -16.89 10.18
N LEU A 189 0.76 -16.59 10.35
CA LEU A 189 1.33 -16.28 11.65
C LEU A 189 1.01 -14.84 12.04
N GLU A 190 0.98 -14.59 13.35
CA GLU A 190 0.77 -13.25 13.88
C GLU A 190 1.92 -12.31 13.48
N TYR A 191 1.55 -11.10 13.05
CA TYR A 191 2.48 -9.99 12.90
C TYR A 191 2.21 -8.93 13.96
N ALA A 192 2.91 -9.05 15.09
CA ALA A 192 2.84 -8.11 16.19
C ALA A 192 3.68 -6.85 15.89
N CYS A 193 3.05 -5.84 15.29
CA CYS A 193 3.71 -4.56 15.04
C CYS A 193 3.58 -3.58 16.22
N GLN A 194 2.48 -3.65 16.98
CA GLN A 194 2.16 -2.64 18.01
C GLN A 194 2.82 -2.93 19.37
N GLU A 195 2.98 -4.19 19.75
CA GLU A 195 3.52 -4.54 21.07
C GLU A 195 5.03 -4.30 21.14
N GLY A 196 5.45 -3.45 22.08
CA GLY A 196 6.87 -3.11 22.27
C GLY A 196 7.45 -2.17 21.21
N GLN A 197 6.65 -1.60 20.31
CA GLN A 197 7.15 -0.76 19.24
C GLN A 197 7.74 0.55 19.74
N GLN A 198 9.07 0.65 19.71
CA GLN A 198 9.80 1.87 20.08
C GLN A 198 10.28 2.68 18.88
N ALA A 199 10.06 2.21 17.65
CA ALA A 199 10.65 2.82 16.45
C ALA A 199 10.29 4.31 16.31
N VAL A 200 8.99 4.65 16.35
CA VAL A 200 8.51 6.04 16.25
C VAL A 200 9.16 6.92 17.31
N ARG A 201 9.12 6.49 18.58
CA ARG A 201 9.72 7.21 19.70
C ARG A 201 11.22 7.41 19.50
N ASN A 202 11.93 6.34 19.14
CA ASN A 202 13.38 6.35 18.97
C ASN A 202 13.80 7.25 17.81
N ILE A 203 13.13 7.17 16.67
CA ILE A 203 13.40 8.03 15.50
C ILE A 203 13.24 9.50 15.86
N LEU A 204 12.08 9.87 16.43
CA LEU A 204 11.82 11.27 16.81
C LEU A 204 12.79 11.76 17.88
N SER A 205 13.10 10.92 18.88
CA SER A 205 14.08 11.28 19.92
C SER A 205 15.49 11.47 19.37
N GLY A 206 15.87 10.65 18.38
CA GLY A 206 17.13 10.74 17.65
C GLY A 206 17.23 12.03 16.84
N ALA A 207 16.16 12.40 16.13
CA ALA A 207 16.08 13.67 15.41
C ALA A 207 16.27 14.88 16.35
N ARG A 208 15.54 14.92 17.48
CA ARG A 208 15.72 15.99 18.48
C ARG A 208 17.13 16.03 19.07
N ALA A 209 17.80 14.88 19.20
CA ALA A 209 19.18 14.84 19.66
C ALA A 209 20.17 15.40 18.61
N GLN A 210 19.95 15.15 17.32
CA GLN A 210 20.76 15.70 16.24
C GLN A 210 20.61 17.23 16.17
N GLU A 211 19.40 17.75 16.31
CA GLU A 211 19.14 19.20 16.35
C GLU A 211 19.84 19.90 17.49
N ARG A 212 19.82 19.32 18.70
CA ARG A 212 20.54 19.87 19.86
C ARG A 212 22.04 19.95 19.57
N ARG A 213 22.63 18.88 19.01
CA ARG A 213 24.05 18.86 18.63
C ARG A 213 24.38 19.92 17.57
N ALA A 214 23.52 20.10 16.57
CA ALA A 214 23.70 21.11 15.53
C ALA A 214 23.62 22.53 16.12
N ALA A 215 22.66 22.79 17.01
CA ALA A 215 22.51 24.08 17.68
C ALA A 215 23.68 24.39 18.63
N GLU A 216 24.25 23.37 19.29
CA GLU A 216 25.46 23.50 20.11
C GLU A 216 26.69 23.81 19.26
N ALA A 217 26.85 23.15 18.10
CA ALA A 217 27.97 23.38 17.19
C ALA A 217 27.94 24.74 16.47
N ALA A 218 26.75 25.36 16.38
CA ALA A 218 26.55 26.67 15.77
C ALA A 218 26.74 27.86 16.75
N ARG A 219 26.97 27.57 18.04
CA ARG A 219 27.26 28.57 19.09
C ARG A 219 28.76 28.76 19.26
#